data_AF-A0A5F1ZSB8-F1
#
_entry.id   AF-A0A5F1ZSB8-F1
#
_cell.length_a   1.000
_cell.length_b   1.000
_cell.length_c   1.000
_cell.angle_alpha   90.00
_cell.angle_beta   90.00
_cell.angle_gamma   90.00
#
_symmetry.space_group_name_H-M   'P 1'
#
loop_
_entity.id
_entity.type
_entity.pdbx_description
1 polymer ?
#
loop_
_entity_poly.entity_id
_entity_poly.type
_entity_poly.pdbx_seq_one_letter_code
_entity_poly.pdbx_strand_id
1 'polypeptide(L)'
;MKDKPSLMKELVGNRKFDTWETFKASFVENQSQYNVSWRQAQGGTLYLESLTLTEDMGYEMGNKLIDKLDSKGVEYNIYDYIKEYIPEATNYVGDNGYIVLREFREGFKAVDKKNFSFKFKQGRNSSIFIKTTNIYTFVNKEGSQDEILLGNEILSELKSITALDSLEHTQTERTGGKYQNYDFIGFKRETNPFKDHLEIYTFELKPSNKIEYVSDAISQAINYKTTSDYVYIVIPMFDTRLFHDEARFDTYYEICRDNGLGIITIEIDTSKHRILSVYEVLNPKKNEISDYSLLGDIMREKQMELCPLCRRVVIGNEERKGCGWLSDRDSKCMKRVFEERLTL
;
A
#
# COMPACT_ATOMS: atom_id res chain seq x y z
N MET A 1 -31.52 -25.94 37.94
CA MET A 1 -30.35 -26.79 38.26
C MET A 1 -30.63 -28.19 37.72
N LYS A 2 -29.75 -28.73 36.88
CA LYS A 2 -29.84 -30.15 36.47
C LYS A 2 -29.51 -31.03 37.67
N ASP A 3 -30.13 -32.21 37.76
CA ASP A 3 -29.80 -33.19 38.80
C ASP A 3 -28.38 -33.77 38.56
N LYS A 4 -27.66 -34.12 39.63
CA LYS A 4 -26.26 -34.59 39.56
C LYS A 4 -26.04 -35.77 38.60
N PRO A 5 -26.92 -36.78 38.54
CA PRO A 5 -26.80 -37.89 37.59
C PRO A 5 -26.94 -37.45 36.13
N SER A 6 -27.78 -36.44 35.86
CA SER A 6 -27.96 -35.87 34.52
C SER A 6 -26.68 -35.16 34.08
N LEU A 7 -26.10 -34.35 34.97
CA LEU A 7 -24.85 -33.64 34.73
C LEU A 7 -23.69 -34.62 34.47
N MET A 8 -23.56 -35.67 35.28
CA MET A 8 -22.51 -36.68 35.10
C MET A 8 -22.61 -37.40 33.75
N LYS A 9 -23.83 -37.71 33.29
CA LYS A 9 -24.05 -38.29 31.96
C LYS A 9 -23.64 -37.34 30.84
N GLU A 10 -23.95 -36.06 30.95
CA GLU A 10 -23.55 -35.05 29.97
C GLU A 10 -22.02 -34.88 29.89
N LEU A 11 -21.34 -34.87 31.04
CA LEU A 11 -19.88 -34.70 31.12
C LEU A 11 -19.09 -35.79 30.40
N VAL A 12 -19.66 -36.99 30.26
CA VAL A 12 -19.08 -38.14 29.54
C VAL A 12 -19.74 -38.41 28.18
N GLY A 13 -20.54 -37.48 27.66
CA GLY A 13 -21.17 -37.61 26.34
C GLY A 13 -22.26 -38.68 26.27
N ASN A 14 -23.02 -38.87 27.36
CA ASN A 14 -24.07 -39.87 27.52
C ASN A 14 -23.61 -41.33 27.39
N ARG A 15 -22.30 -41.59 27.52
CA ARG A 15 -21.71 -42.93 27.50
C ARG A 15 -21.99 -43.67 28.82
N LYS A 16 -21.92 -45.00 28.79
CA LYS A 16 -21.98 -45.81 30.01
C LYS A 16 -20.66 -45.72 30.77
N PHE A 17 -20.75 -45.63 32.09
CA PHE A 17 -19.59 -45.61 32.99
C PHE A 17 -19.93 -46.45 34.22
N ASP A 18 -19.40 -47.67 34.26
CA ASP A 18 -19.70 -48.64 35.31
C ASP A 18 -18.61 -48.63 36.41
N THR A 19 -17.48 -47.96 36.14
CA THR A 19 -16.35 -47.79 37.06
C THR A 19 -15.82 -46.36 37.04
N TRP A 20 -15.06 -45.98 38.08
CA TRP A 20 -14.42 -44.66 38.12
C TRP A 20 -13.38 -44.47 37.01
N GLU A 21 -12.66 -45.53 36.65
CA GLU A 21 -11.70 -45.54 35.55
C GLU A 21 -12.38 -45.30 34.19
N THR A 22 -13.50 -45.98 33.94
CA THR A 22 -14.27 -45.80 32.69
C THR A 22 -14.95 -44.44 32.62
N PHE A 23 -15.39 -43.90 33.76
CA PHE A 23 -15.87 -42.52 33.86
C PHE A 23 -14.76 -41.53 33.49
N LYS A 24 -13.58 -41.61 34.11
CA LYS A 24 -12.46 -40.69 33.85
C LYS A 24 -12.03 -40.72 32.39
N ALA A 25 -11.88 -41.90 31.80
CA ALA A 25 -11.53 -42.03 30.38
C ALA A 25 -12.59 -41.39 29.47
N SER A 26 -13.87 -41.71 29.70
CA SER A 26 -14.97 -41.14 28.91
C SER A 26 -15.12 -39.64 29.10
N PHE A 27 -14.85 -39.13 30.30
CA PHE A 27 -14.82 -37.71 30.60
C PHE A 27 -13.72 -37.01 29.81
N VAL A 28 -12.47 -37.47 29.92
CA VAL A 28 -11.33 -36.88 29.21
C VAL A 28 -11.58 -36.87 27.70
N GLU A 29 -12.07 -37.99 27.14
CA GLU A 29 -12.35 -38.09 25.71
C GLU A 29 -13.48 -37.14 25.29
N ASN A 30 -14.59 -37.07 26.04
CA ASN A 30 -15.69 -36.16 25.72
C ASN A 30 -15.26 -34.68 25.83
N GLN A 31 -14.51 -34.32 26.88
CA GLN A 31 -14.00 -32.96 27.07
C GLN A 31 -13.02 -32.54 25.96
N SER A 32 -12.23 -33.48 25.42
CA SER A 32 -11.32 -33.20 24.31
C SER A 32 -12.03 -32.74 23.03
N GLN A 33 -13.30 -33.13 22.84
CA GLN A 33 -14.13 -32.66 21.71
C GLN A 33 -14.46 -31.16 21.82
N TYR A 34 -14.33 -30.58 23.01
CA TYR A 34 -14.55 -29.16 23.30
C TYR A 34 -13.23 -28.42 23.53
N ASN A 35 -12.10 -28.98 23.07
CA ASN A 35 -10.76 -28.40 23.23
C ASN A 35 -10.30 -28.21 24.68
N VAL A 36 -10.84 -29.01 25.60
CA VAL A 36 -10.43 -29.04 27.02
C VAL A 36 -9.60 -30.30 27.27
N SER A 37 -8.32 -30.11 27.59
CA SER A 37 -7.39 -31.20 27.88
C SER A 37 -7.23 -31.39 29.38
N TRP A 38 -7.40 -32.63 29.82
CA TRP A 38 -7.23 -33.05 31.22
C TRP A 38 -6.15 -34.10 31.30
N ARG A 39 -5.34 -34.04 32.36
CA ARG A 39 -4.27 -35.00 32.60
C ARG A 39 -4.45 -35.68 33.95
N GLN A 40 -4.08 -36.96 33.99
CA GLN A 40 -4.12 -37.77 35.20
C GLN A 40 -2.75 -37.73 35.90
N ALA A 41 -2.73 -37.33 37.17
CA ALA A 41 -1.53 -37.36 38.02
C ALA A 41 -1.26 -38.79 38.54
N GLN A 42 -0.04 -39.01 39.05
CA GLN A 42 0.26 -40.20 39.86
C GLN A 42 -0.70 -40.23 41.07
N GLY A 43 -1.50 -41.28 41.20
CA GLY A 43 -2.59 -41.38 42.19
C GLY A 43 -4.01 -41.23 41.62
N GLY A 44 -4.15 -40.85 40.35
CA GLY A 44 -5.43 -40.95 39.62
C GLY A 44 -6.33 -39.72 39.65
N THR A 45 -5.89 -38.63 40.26
CA THR A 45 -6.55 -37.31 40.21
C THR A 45 -6.41 -36.69 38.82
N LEU A 46 -7.49 -36.13 38.29
CA LEU A 46 -7.48 -35.34 37.06
C LEU A 46 -7.22 -33.87 37.38
N TYR A 47 -6.37 -33.22 36.58
CA TYR A 47 -6.17 -31.78 36.60
C TYR A 47 -6.28 -31.23 35.19
N LEU A 48 -6.73 -29.97 35.08
CA LEU A 48 -6.80 -29.27 33.81
C LEU A 48 -5.37 -29.06 33.31
N GLU A 49 -5.09 -29.52 32.09
CA GLU A 49 -3.80 -29.34 31.44
C GLU A 49 -3.83 -28.11 30.53
N SER A 50 -4.87 -27.98 29.71
CA SER A 50 -5.01 -26.82 28.82
C SER A 50 -6.45 -26.63 28.32
N LEU A 51 -6.78 -25.39 27.98
CA LEU A 51 -7.93 -25.01 27.16
C LEU A 51 -7.41 -24.40 25.86
N THR A 52 -7.62 -25.07 24.73
CA THR A 52 -7.22 -24.54 23.42
C THR A 52 -8.36 -23.74 22.81
N LEU A 53 -8.10 -22.49 22.45
CA LEU A 53 -9.06 -21.68 21.71
C LEU A 53 -8.83 -21.84 20.21
N THR A 54 -9.92 -22.01 19.46
CA THR A 54 -9.87 -22.32 18.03
C THR A 54 -9.57 -21.09 17.17
N GLU A 55 -9.18 -21.35 15.92
CA GLU A 55 -8.95 -20.34 14.90
C GLU A 55 -10.20 -19.47 14.66
N ASP A 56 -11.38 -20.09 14.49
CA ASP A 56 -12.65 -19.39 14.26
C ASP A 56 -13.00 -18.40 15.37
N MET A 57 -12.75 -18.79 16.64
CA MET A 57 -12.95 -17.89 17.79
C MET A 57 -12.01 -16.68 17.71
N GLY A 58 -10.77 -16.89 17.26
CA GLY A 58 -9.80 -15.81 17.02
C GLY A 58 -10.26 -14.85 15.94
N TYR A 59 -10.71 -15.39 14.82
CA TYR A 59 -11.22 -14.59 13.70
C TYR A 59 -12.46 -13.77 14.08
N GLU A 60 -13.41 -14.39 14.79
CA GLU A 60 -14.61 -13.69 15.25
C GLU A 60 -14.27 -12.55 16.22
N MET A 61 -13.37 -12.81 17.18
CA MET A 61 -12.95 -11.77 18.13
C MET A 61 -12.21 -10.63 17.42
N GLY A 62 -11.26 -10.94 16.53
CA GLY A 62 -10.53 -9.93 15.78
C GLY A 62 -11.47 -9.04 14.96
N ASN A 63 -12.48 -9.61 14.30
CA ASN A 63 -13.49 -8.84 13.56
C ASN A 63 -14.30 -7.89 14.44
N LYS A 64 -14.65 -8.30 15.66
CA LYS A 64 -15.36 -7.44 16.62
C LYS A 64 -14.50 -6.30 17.15
N LEU A 65 -13.19 -6.51 17.23
CA LEU A 65 -12.24 -5.56 17.82
C LEU A 65 -11.65 -4.59 16.79
N ILE A 66 -11.53 -4.96 15.52
CA ILE A 66 -10.77 -4.18 14.54
C ILE A 66 -11.31 -2.76 14.31
N ASP A 67 -12.63 -2.56 14.39
CA ASP A 67 -13.23 -1.21 14.31
C ASP A 67 -13.22 -0.45 15.65
N LYS A 68 -12.97 -1.13 16.78
CA LYS A 68 -13.01 -0.53 18.13
C LYS A 68 -11.65 -0.07 18.63
N LEU A 69 -10.59 -0.77 18.23
CA LEU A 69 -9.24 -0.53 18.75
C LEU A 69 -8.52 0.58 17.98
N ASP A 70 -7.75 1.38 18.71
CA ASP A 70 -6.84 2.38 18.15
C ASP A 70 -5.65 1.70 17.46
N SER A 71 -5.18 2.29 16.35
CA SER A 71 -4.05 1.84 15.56
C SER A 71 -2.72 2.51 15.93
N LYS A 72 -2.71 3.47 16.88
CA LYS A 72 -1.51 4.23 17.30
C LYS A 72 -0.55 3.45 18.19
N GLY A 73 -0.17 2.23 17.79
CA GLY A 73 0.84 1.43 18.50
C GLY A 73 0.45 1.00 19.92
N VAL A 74 -0.82 1.13 20.29
CA VAL A 74 -1.33 0.73 21.61
C VAL A 74 -1.29 -0.79 21.73
N GLU A 75 -0.66 -1.27 22.80
CA GLU A 75 -0.62 -2.68 23.13
C GLU A 75 -1.88 -3.11 23.88
N TYR A 76 -2.46 -4.21 23.43
CA TYR A 76 -3.65 -4.82 23.99
C TYR A 76 -3.34 -6.25 24.44
N ASN A 77 -4.03 -6.72 25.48
CA ASN A 77 -3.91 -8.08 25.95
C ASN A 77 -5.16 -8.88 25.60
N ILE A 78 -4.99 -10.00 24.89
CA ILE A 78 -6.09 -10.92 24.53
C ILE A 78 -6.97 -11.25 25.75
N TYR A 79 -6.37 -11.47 26.92
CA TYR A 79 -7.10 -11.92 28.09
C TYR A 79 -8.12 -10.91 28.63
N ASP A 80 -7.95 -9.63 28.31
CA ASP A 80 -8.92 -8.59 28.69
C ASP A 80 -10.22 -8.77 27.90
N TYR A 81 -10.14 -9.27 26.66
CA TYR A 81 -11.28 -9.48 25.77
C TYR A 81 -11.85 -10.90 25.83
N ILE A 82 -11.01 -11.92 26.09
CA ILE A 82 -11.49 -13.29 26.30
C ILE A 82 -12.47 -13.36 27.46
N LYS A 83 -12.22 -12.62 28.54
CA LYS A 83 -13.13 -12.59 29.71
C LYS A 83 -14.53 -12.09 29.34
N GLU A 84 -14.64 -11.13 28.42
CA GLU A 84 -15.93 -10.65 27.92
C GLU A 84 -16.60 -11.67 27.00
N TYR A 85 -15.79 -12.47 26.30
CA TYR A 85 -16.24 -13.40 25.27
C TYR A 85 -16.68 -14.77 25.82
N ILE A 86 -15.94 -15.31 26.79
CA ILE A 86 -16.19 -16.57 27.49
C ILE A 86 -16.06 -16.38 29.02
N PRO A 87 -16.95 -15.56 29.62
CA PRO A 87 -16.87 -15.22 31.04
C PRO A 87 -16.97 -16.44 31.95
N GLU A 88 -17.81 -17.40 31.59
CA GLU A 88 -18.00 -18.61 32.39
C GLU A 88 -16.73 -19.44 32.46
N ALA A 89 -16.08 -19.72 31.33
CA ALA A 89 -14.84 -20.50 31.29
C ALA A 89 -13.69 -19.80 32.05
N THR A 90 -13.54 -18.49 31.87
CA THR A 90 -12.45 -17.73 32.53
C THR A 90 -12.60 -17.65 34.04
N ASN A 91 -13.84 -17.61 34.56
CA ASN A 91 -14.10 -17.62 36.00
C ASN A 91 -13.71 -18.96 36.67
N TYR A 92 -13.82 -20.09 35.95
CA TYR A 92 -13.50 -21.41 36.51
C TYR A 92 -12.02 -21.79 36.39
N VAL A 93 -11.33 -21.31 35.36
CA VAL A 93 -9.94 -21.69 35.10
C VAL A 93 -8.97 -21.01 36.09
N GLY A 94 -9.32 -19.83 36.62
CA GLY A 94 -8.59 -19.14 37.71
C GLY A 94 -7.21 -18.57 37.33
N ASP A 95 -6.50 -19.22 36.41
CA ASP A 95 -5.21 -18.82 35.85
C ASP A 95 -5.24 -18.88 34.31
N ASN A 96 -4.96 -17.75 33.66
CA ASN A 96 -4.89 -17.66 32.20
C ASN A 96 -3.78 -18.53 31.59
N GLY A 97 -2.83 -19.04 32.39
CA GLY A 97 -1.76 -19.94 31.96
C GLY A 97 -2.24 -21.27 31.36
N TYR A 98 -3.47 -21.71 31.66
CA TYR A 98 -4.07 -22.89 31.03
C TYR A 98 -4.60 -22.62 29.62
N ILE A 99 -4.79 -21.35 29.23
CA ILE A 99 -5.36 -21.00 27.93
C ILE A 99 -4.26 -20.96 26.87
N VAL A 100 -4.36 -21.86 25.90
CA VAL A 100 -3.42 -21.96 24.78
C VAL A 100 -3.96 -21.15 23.60
N LEU A 101 -3.23 -20.10 23.23
CA LEU A 101 -3.64 -19.12 22.21
C LEU A 101 -3.09 -19.41 20.81
N ARG A 102 -2.43 -20.55 20.59
CA ARG A 102 -1.69 -20.79 19.35
C ARG A 102 -2.56 -20.72 18.10
N GLU A 103 -3.64 -21.51 18.04
CA GLU A 103 -4.54 -21.56 16.87
C GLU A 103 -5.42 -20.32 16.81
N PHE A 104 -5.96 -19.90 17.95
CA PHE A 104 -6.66 -18.63 18.11
C PHE A 104 -5.92 -17.43 17.50
N ARG A 105 -4.60 -17.32 17.71
CA ARG A 105 -3.79 -16.23 17.15
C ARG A 105 -3.76 -16.24 15.63
N GLU A 106 -3.79 -17.41 14.99
CA GLU A 106 -3.75 -17.48 13.54
C GLU A 106 -5.05 -16.92 12.95
N GLY A 107 -6.20 -17.31 13.50
CA GLY A 107 -7.49 -16.76 13.08
C GLY A 107 -7.61 -15.27 13.40
N PHE A 108 -7.08 -14.83 14.53
CA PHE A 108 -7.06 -13.42 14.91
C PHE A 108 -6.20 -12.57 13.95
N LYS A 109 -5.04 -13.08 13.52
CA LYS A 109 -4.18 -12.40 12.52
C LYS A 109 -4.77 -12.40 11.12
N ALA A 110 -5.61 -13.39 10.79
CA ALA A 110 -6.27 -13.50 9.50
C ALA A 110 -7.33 -12.41 9.25
N VAL A 111 -7.66 -11.62 10.27
CA VAL A 111 -8.54 -10.47 10.12
C VAL A 111 -7.81 -9.34 9.39
N ASP A 112 -8.28 -9.04 8.18
CA ASP A 112 -7.91 -7.87 7.39
C ASP A 112 -9.18 -7.06 7.09
N LYS A 113 -9.21 -5.81 7.55
CA LYS A 113 -10.34 -4.91 7.31
C LYS A 113 -9.90 -3.46 7.21
N LYS A 114 -10.32 -2.79 6.13
CA LYS A 114 -10.07 -1.34 5.89
C LYS A 114 -8.58 -0.97 6.07
N ASN A 115 -7.67 -1.75 5.49
CA ASN A 115 -6.22 -1.57 5.60
C ASN A 115 -5.62 -1.80 7.00
N PHE A 116 -6.31 -2.52 7.89
CA PHE A 116 -5.79 -2.88 9.21
C PHE A 116 -5.72 -4.39 9.40
N SER A 117 -4.76 -4.82 10.20
CA SER A 117 -4.62 -6.17 10.72
C SER A 117 -4.11 -6.14 12.16
N PHE A 118 -3.85 -7.32 12.73
CA PHE A 118 -3.28 -7.46 14.06
C PHE A 118 -1.91 -8.13 14.02
N LYS A 119 -0.97 -7.57 14.78
CA LYS A 119 0.35 -8.14 14.98
C LYS A 119 0.55 -8.49 16.44
N PHE A 120 1.04 -9.69 16.69
CA PHE A 120 1.39 -10.14 18.03
C PHE A 120 2.84 -9.85 18.36
N LYS A 121 3.13 -9.56 19.62
CA LYS A 121 4.50 -9.60 20.13
C LYS A 121 5.11 -10.98 19.93
N GLN A 122 6.45 -11.00 19.79
CA GLN A 122 7.19 -12.25 19.64
C GLN A 122 7.01 -13.14 20.86
N GLY A 123 6.92 -14.45 20.63
CA GLY A 123 6.63 -15.46 21.65
C GLY A 123 5.51 -16.41 21.22
N ARG A 124 5.68 -17.71 21.50
CA ARG A 124 4.78 -18.76 21.03
C ARG A 124 3.35 -18.64 21.59
N ASN A 125 3.21 -18.09 22.79
CA ASN A 125 1.93 -17.85 23.46
C ASN A 125 1.76 -16.38 23.90
N SER A 126 2.36 -15.42 23.17
CA SER A 126 2.15 -14.00 23.52
C SER A 126 0.66 -13.67 23.43
N SER A 127 0.11 -13.15 24.53
CA SER A 127 -1.25 -12.60 24.58
C SER A 127 -1.29 -11.13 24.16
N ILE A 128 -0.13 -10.48 24.02
CA ILE A 128 -0.02 -9.06 23.66
C ILE A 128 -0.03 -8.89 22.14
N PHE A 129 -0.90 -7.99 21.68
CA PHE A 129 -1.07 -7.63 20.29
C PHE A 129 -1.25 -6.13 20.08
N ILE A 130 -1.05 -5.70 18.85
CA ILE A 130 -1.26 -4.32 18.38
C ILE A 130 -2.11 -4.37 17.10
N LYS A 131 -2.95 -3.36 16.89
CA LYS A 131 -3.59 -3.12 15.60
C LYS A 131 -2.61 -2.34 14.72
N THR A 132 -2.36 -2.82 13.51
CA THR A 132 -1.40 -2.22 12.58
C THR A 132 -2.03 -1.97 11.24
N THR A 133 -1.58 -0.92 10.56
CA THR A 133 -1.93 -0.67 9.16
C THR A 133 -1.21 -1.67 8.25
N ASN A 134 -1.84 -2.10 7.16
CA ASN A 134 -1.30 -3.17 6.32
C ASN A 134 -0.25 -2.66 5.33
N ILE A 135 0.68 -3.57 5.02
CA ILE A 135 1.50 -3.44 3.83
C ILE A 135 0.61 -3.74 2.63
N TYR A 136 0.59 -2.83 1.67
CA TYR A 136 -0.15 -2.98 0.43
C TYR A 136 0.80 -3.28 -0.73
N THR A 137 0.41 -4.26 -1.53
CA THR A 137 0.95 -4.51 -2.86
C THR A 137 -0.22 -4.54 -3.81
N PHE A 138 -0.15 -3.75 -4.88
CA PHE A 138 -1.12 -3.80 -5.96
C PHE A 138 -1.08 -5.19 -6.58
N VAL A 139 -2.25 -5.83 -6.68
CA VAL A 139 -2.36 -7.21 -7.14
C VAL A 139 -3.07 -7.22 -8.48
N ASN A 140 -2.36 -7.66 -9.51
CA ASN A 140 -2.98 -7.97 -10.78
C ASN A 140 -3.68 -9.34 -10.76
N LYS A 141 -4.90 -9.40 -11.32
CA LYS A 141 -5.65 -10.67 -11.51
C LYS A 141 -5.14 -11.51 -12.69
N GLU A 142 -4.37 -10.93 -13.61
CA GLU A 142 -4.00 -11.54 -14.90
C GLU A 142 -2.50 -11.82 -15.08
N GLY A 143 -1.67 -11.61 -14.06
CA GLY A 143 -0.25 -11.98 -14.09
C GLY A 143 0.67 -11.13 -14.99
N SER A 144 0.21 -9.98 -15.49
CA SER A 144 1.07 -8.93 -16.07
C SER A 144 1.70 -8.02 -15.00
N GLN A 145 2.74 -7.25 -15.39
CA GLN A 145 3.53 -6.41 -14.49
C GLN A 145 2.66 -5.39 -13.73
N ASP A 146 2.62 -5.50 -12.39
CA ASP A 146 1.76 -4.71 -11.51
C ASP A 146 1.94 -3.19 -11.68
N GLU A 147 3.18 -2.73 -11.96
CA GLU A 147 3.50 -1.32 -12.22
C GLU A 147 2.82 -0.78 -13.48
N ILE A 148 2.76 -1.56 -14.56
CA ILE A 148 2.19 -1.10 -15.83
C ILE A 148 0.69 -0.84 -15.69
N LEU A 149 -0.02 -1.77 -15.05
CA LEU A 149 -1.46 -1.64 -14.86
C LEU A 149 -1.79 -0.50 -13.92
N LEU A 150 -1.13 -0.44 -12.75
CA LEU A 150 -1.30 0.66 -11.83
C LEU A 150 -1.01 2.00 -12.51
N GLY A 151 0.06 2.04 -13.31
CA GLY A 151 0.47 3.25 -14.00
C GLY A 151 -0.57 3.74 -15.01
N ASN A 152 -1.20 2.81 -15.74
CA ASN A 152 -2.31 3.14 -16.63
C ASN A 152 -3.55 3.62 -15.86
N GLU A 153 -3.85 3.02 -14.70
CA GLU A 153 -5.02 3.41 -13.90
C GLU A 153 -4.88 4.82 -13.29
N ILE A 154 -3.67 5.28 -12.97
CA ILE A 154 -3.45 6.59 -12.33
C ILE A 154 -3.07 7.71 -13.30
N LEU A 155 -2.79 7.41 -14.57
CA LEU A 155 -2.19 8.36 -15.51
C LEU A 155 -2.99 9.67 -15.66
N SER A 156 -4.31 9.55 -15.74
CA SER A 156 -5.20 10.70 -15.92
C SER A 156 -5.22 11.61 -14.68
N GLU A 157 -5.35 11.02 -13.50
CA GLU A 157 -5.32 11.70 -12.21
C GLU A 157 -3.95 12.33 -11.98
N LEU A 158 -2.86 11.61 -12.27
CA LEU A 158 -1.49 12.09 -12.14
C LEU A 158 -1.24 13.35 -13.00
N LYS A 159 -1.70 13.33 -14.26
CA LYS A 159 -1.65 14.49 -15.15
C LYS A 159 -2.46 15.67 -14.61
N SER A 160 -3.63 15.38 -14.03
CA SER A 160 -4.54 16.39 -13.48
C SER A 160 -3.93 17.10 -12.27
N ILE A 161 -3.44 16.35 -11.28
CA ILE A 161 -2.90 16.94 -10.04
C ILE A 161 -1.61 17.74 -10.28
N THR A 162 -0.81 17.37 -11.28
CA THR A 162 0.41 18.07 -11.67
C THR A 162 0.19 19.15 -12.74
N ALA A 163 -1.03 19.25 -13.28
CA ALA A 163 -1.43 20.19 -14.32
C ALA A 163 -0.47 20.23 -15.54
N LEU A 164 -0.05 19.05 -16.02
CA LEU A 164 0.88 18.92 -17.14
C LEU A 164 0.17 19.01 -18.50
N ASP A 165 0.84 19.61 -19.48
CA ASP A 165 0.33 19.66 -20.86
C ASP A 165 0.34 18.26 -21.50
N SER A 166 1.41 17.51 -21.26
CA SER A 166 1.59 16.11 -21.67
C SER A 166 2.16 15.30 -20.52
N LEU A 167 1.68 14.07 -20.38
CA LEU A 167 2.22 13.05 -19.50
C LEU A 167 2.08 11.70 -20.21
N GLU A 168 3.15 10.93 -20.23
CA GLU A 168 3.23 9.62 -20.86
C GLU A 168 3.67 8.58 -19.83
N HIS A 169 3.08 7.39 -19.96
CA HIS A 169 3.48 6.21 -19.19
C HIS A 169 4.39 5.33 -20.06
N THR A 170 5.69 5.46 -19.84
CA THR A 170 6.76 5.00 -20.75
C THR A 170 7.05 3.51 -20.62
N GLN A 171 6.58 2.83 -19.55
CA GLN A 171 6.75 1.38 -19.40
C GLN A 171 6.02 0.56 -20.49
N THR A 172 5.00 1.13 -21.14
CA THR A 172 4.21 0.44 -22.16
C THR A 172 4.96 0.19 -23.49
N GLU A 173 6.07 0.89 -23.74
CA GLU A 173 6.81 0.85 -25.02
C GLU A 173 8.23 0.25 -24.94
N ARG A 174 8.56 -0.55 -23.89
CA ARG A 174 9.94 -1.00 -23.58
C ARG A 174 10.66 -1.91 -24.60
N THR A 175 10.14 -2.10 -25.81
CA THR A 175 10.88 -2.72 -26.93
C THR A 175 11.82 -1.72 -27.62
N GLY A 176 13.01 -1.51 -27.05
CA GLY A 176 14.20 -1.05 -27.80
C GLY A 176 14.36 0.46 -28.05
N GLY A 177 14.52 1.26 -26.98
CA GLY A 177 15.27 2.53 -27.06
C GLY A 177 14.60 3.81 -26.56
N LYS A 178 13.34 3.80 -26.11
CA LYS A 178 12.66 5.00 -25.64
C LYS A 178 12.61 5.08 -24.11
N TYR A 179 13.08 6.19 -23.54
CA TYR A 179 12.89 6.58 -22.13
C TYR A 179 13.00 5.44 -21.08
N GLN A 180 13.90 4.49 -21.31
CA GLN A 180 13.80 3.15 -20.70
C GLN A 180 13.84 3.14 -19.17
N ASN A 181 14.39 4.20 -18.59
CA ASN A 181 14.63 4.32 -17.16
C ASN A 181 13.52 5.05 -16.41
N TYR A 182 12.51 5.61 -17.08
CA TYR A 182 11.45 6.37 -16.40
C TYR A 182 10.14 5.60 -16.46
N ASP A 183 9.31 5.75 -15.42
CA ASP A 183 7.97 5.18 -15.43
C ASP A 183 6.98 6.14 -16.07
N PHE A 184 7.05 7.43 -15.71
CA PHE A 184 6.36 8.47 -16.44
C PHE A 184 7.25 9.67 -16.76
N ILE A 185 6.95 10.28 -17.90
CA ILE A 185 7.57 11.52 -18.35
C ILE A 185 6.49 12.47 -18.81
N GLY A 186 6.56 13.69 -18.31
CA GLY A 186 5.68 14.76 -18.73
C GLY A 186 6.40 16.09 -18.84
N PHE A 187 5.69 17.07 -19.39
CA PHE A 187 6.19 18.42 -19.45
C PHE A 187 5.06 19.43 -19.30
N LYS A 188 5.46 20.62 -18.89
CA LYS A 188 4.63 21.81 -18.85
C LYS A 188 5.31 22.94 -19.60
N ARG A 189 4.58 23.62 -20.47
CA ARG A 189 5.07 24.77 -21.22
C ARG A 189 4.83 26.05 -20.42
N GLU A 190 5.91 26.63 -19.94
CA GLU A 190 5.89 27.90 -19.23
C GLU A 190 6.18 29.04 -20.20
N THR A 191 5.15 29.86 -20.42
CA THR A 191 5.15 30.97 -21.38
C THR A 191 5.37 32.28 -20.63
N ASN A 192 6.47 32.97 -20.90
CA ASN A 192 6.68 34.33 -20.40
C ASN A 192 6.77 35.34 -21.56
N PRO A 193 6.78 36.66 -21.31
CA PRO A 193 6.82 37.66 -22.40
C PRO A 193 8.05 37.56 -23.31
N PHE A 194 9.14 36.96 -22.86
CA PHE A 194 10.42 36.92 -23.57
C PHE A 194 10.71 35.61 -24.30
N LYS A 195 10.28 34.47 -23.74
CA LYS A 195 10.48 33.13 -24.29
C LYS A 195 9.53 32.11 -23.65
N ASP A 196 9.37 31.01 -24.34
CA ASP A 196 8.84 29.79 -23.72
C ASP A 196 9.99 28.93 -23.20
N HIS A 197 9.69 28.13 -22.19
CA HIS A 197 10.51 27.00 -21.81
C HIS A 197 9.61 25.82 -21.45
N LEU A 198 10.19 24.63 -21.52
CA LEU A 198 9.55 23.40 -21.09
C LEU A 198 10.12 23.06 -19.72
N GLU A 199 9.24 22.88 -18.75
CA GLU A 199 9.57 22.26 -17.48
C GLU A 199 9.31 20.76 -17.59
N ILE A 200 10.32 19.95 -17.28
CA ILE A 200 10.28 18.49 -17.41
C ILE A 200 9.96 17.86 -16.06
N TYR A 201 9.01 16.92 -16.08
CA TYR A 201 8.53 16.19 -14.92
C TYR A 201 8.78 14.70 -15.12
N THR A 202 9.41 14.05 -14.15
CA THR A 202 9.62 12.61 -14.14
C THR A 202 9.06 11.97 -12.87
N PHE A 203 8.60 10.73 -13.01
CA PHE A 203 7.95 9.99 -11.94
C PHE A 203 8.50 8.58 -11.87
N GLU A 204 8.81 8.14 -10.65
CA GLU A 204 9.18 6.77 -10.31
C GLU A 204 8.02 6.11 -9.56
N LEU A 205 7.39 5.11 -10.16
CA LEU A 205 6.25 4.39 -9.62
C LEU A 205 6.70 3.08 -8.98
N LYS A 206 6.14 2.77 -7.82
CA LYS A 206 6.19 1.41 -7.28
C LYS A 206 4.78 0.90 -6.99
N PRO A 207 4.51 -0.40 -7.20
CA PRO A 207 3.18 -0.95 -7.04
C PRO A 207 2.86 -1.27 -5.58
N SER A 208 3.74 -0.94 -4.64
CA SER A 208 3.64 -1.37 -3.27
C SER A 208 4.29 -0.37 -2.32
N ASN A 209 3.76 -0.31 -1.11
CA ASN A 209 4.26 0.55 -0.05
C ASN A 209 5.32 -0.13 0.82
N LYS A 210 5.81 -1.33 0.45
CA LYS A 210 6.88 -1.99 1.18
C LYS A 210 8.12 -1.10 1.26
N ILE A 211 8.80 -1.19 2.40
CA ILE A 211 9.99 -0.40 2.75
C ILE A 211 11.07 -0.49 1.65
N GLU A 212 11.33 -1.68 1.12
CA GLU A 212 12.30 -1.90 0.05
C GLU A 212 11.96 -1.10 -1.21
N TYR A 213 10.68 -1.11 -1.63
CA TYR A 213 10.25 -0.38 -2.81
C TYR A 213 10.28 1.13 -2.61
N VAL A 214 9.90 1.62 -1.42
CA VAL A 214 10.04 3.05 -1.10
C VAL A 214 11.50 3.47 -1.20
N SER A 215 12.41 2.68 -0.65
CA SER A 215 13.85 2.97 -0.68
C SER A 215 14.41 2.97 -2.10
N ASP A 216 13.98 1.99 -2.91
CA ASP A 216 14.37 1.87 -4.32
C ASP A 216 13.84 3.04 -5.16
N ALA A 217 12.58 3.44 -4.95
CA ALA A 217 11.98 4.57 -5.66
C ALA A 217 12.70 5.88 -5.38
N ILE A 218 13.01 6.15 -4.11
CA ILE A 218 13.79 7.33 -3.72
C ILE A 218 15.16 7.32 -4.41
N SER A 219 15.85 6.19 -4.37
CA SER A 219 17.18 6.04 -4.96
C SER A 219 17.17 6.27 -6.48
N GLN A 220 16.16 5.77 -7.18
CA GLN A 220 15.99 5.96 -8.62
C GLN A 220 15.62 7.41 -8.96
N ALA A 221 14.66 8.00 -8.24
CA ALA A 221 14.24 9.38 -8.43
C ALA A 221 15.38 10.39 -8.24
N ILE A 222 16.31 10.17 -7.30
CA ILE A 222 17.48 11.04 -7.13
C ILE A 222 18.30 11.14 -8.43
N ASN A 223 18.40 10.06 -9.20
CA ASN A 223 19.16 10.05 -10.46
C ASN A 223 18.49 10.86 -11.57
N TYR A 224 17.17 11.07 -11.51
CA TYR A 224 16.42 11.80 -12.55
C TYR A 224 16.54 13.32 -12.42
N LYS A 225 17.08 13.81 -11.30
CA LYS A 225 17.23 15.26 -11.03
C LYS A 225 18.17 15.97 -11.99
N THR A 226 19.10 15.25 -12.60
CA THR A 226 20.07 15.82 -13.56
C THR A 226 19.42 16.18 -14.90
N THR A 227 18.29 15.56 -15.23
CA THR A 227 17.59 15.65 -16.52
C THR A 227 16.19 16.27 -16.43
N SER A 228 15.67 16.51 -15.22
CA SER A 228 14.28 16.94 -14.99
C SER A 228 14.19 18.13 -14.04
N ASP A 229 13.28 19.06 -14.31
CA ASP A 229 13.00 20.19 -13.40
C ASP A 229 12.34 19.68 -12.11
N TYR A 230 11.39 18.75 -12.21
CA TYR A 230 10.68 18.21 -11.06
C TYR A 230 10.67 16.68 -11.11
N VAL A 231 10.89 16.06 -9.96
CA VAL A 231 10.92 14.61 -9.84
C VAL A 231 10.01 14.17 -8.70
N TYR A 232 9.17 13.18 -8.96
CA TYR A 232 8.29 12.58 -7.98
C TYR A 232 8.59 11.09 -7.79
N ILE A 233 8.36 10.61 -6.57
CA ILE A 233 8.05 9.20 -6.35
C ILE A 233 6.52 9.03 -6.23
N VAL A 234 6.01 7.91 -6.71
CA VAL A 234 4.60 7.55 -6.64
C VAL A 234 4.47 6.22 -5.91
N ILE A 235 3.95 6.26 -4.67
CA ILE A 235 3.86 5.09 -3.79
C ILE A 235 2.43 4.97 -3.25
N PRO A 236 1.77 3.80 -3.35
CA PRO A 236 0.44 3.63 -2.78
C PRO A 236 0.47 3.75 -1.25
N MET A 237 -0.60 4.28 -0.65
CA MET A 237 -0.79 4.34 0.80
C MET A 237 0.37 4.98 1.58
N PHE A 238 1.17 5.85 0.94
CA PHE A 238 2.27 6.57 1.56
C PHE A 238 1.78 7.93 2.08
N ASP A 239 1.11 7.92 3.22
CA ASP A 239 0.63 9.09 3.96
C ASP A 239 0.73 8.76 5.46
N THR A 240 0.87 9.76 6.33
CA THR A 240 1.00 9.56 7.79
C THR A 240 -0.12 8.68 8.35
N ARG A 241 -1.33 8.73 7.76
CA ARG A 241 -2.49 7.94 8.23
C ARG A 241 -2.58 6.55 7.61
N LEU A 242 -1.91 6.33 6.47
CA LEU A 242 -2.09 5.15 5.62
C LEU A 242 -0.86 4.23 5.61
N PHE A 243 0.32 4.77 5.92
CA PHE A 243 1.56 4.02 5.89
C PHE A 243 1.69 3.12 7.12
N HIS A 244 2.29 1.96 6.93
CA HIS A 244 2.31 0.90 7.93
C HIS A 244 3.42 1.04 8.99
N ASP A 245 4.34 2.00 8.80
CA ASP A 245 5.47 2.26 9.71
C ASP A 245 5.69 3.78 9.85
N GLU A 246 5.08 4.39 10.87
CA GLU A 246 5.10 5.84 11.12
C GLU A 246 6.53 6.39 11.26
N ALA A 247 7.41 5.69 11.98
CA ALA A 247 8.80 6.13 12.18
C ALA A 247 9.59 6.17 10.86
N ARG A 248 9.36 5.19 9.98
CA ARG A 248 9.97 5.18 8.65
C ARG A 248 9.31 6.17 7.71
N PHE A 249 8.00 6.41 7.81
CA PHE A 249 7.32 7.45 7.04
C PHE A 249 8.02 8.79 7.24
N ASP A 250 8.21 9.22 8.49
CA ASP A 250 8.86 10.49 8.80
C ASP A 250 10.27 10.55 8.21
N THR A 251 11.04 9.48 8.40
CA THR A 251 12.40 9.36 7.85
C THR A 251 12.43 9.53 6.33
N TYR A 252 11.57 8.81 5.60
CA TYR A 252 11.52 8.86 4.15
C TYR A 252 10.97 10.20 3.63
N TYR A 253 9.97 10.77 4.30
CA TYR A 253 9.45 12.09 4.01
C TYR A 253 10.55 13.15 4.08
N GLU A 254 11.36 13.13 5.14
CA GLU A 254 12.50 14.05 5.31
C GLU A 254 13.56 13.83 4.23
N ILE A 255 13.92 12.58 3.92
CA ILE A 255 14.86 12.27 2.84
C ILE A 255 14.39 12.85 1.50
N CYS A 256 13.12 12.66 1.13
CA CYS A 256 12.55 13.22 -0.09
C CYS A 256 12.60 14.74 -0.09
N ARG A 257 12.15 15.38 1.00
CA ARG A 257 12.14 16.84 1.16
C ARG A 257 13.52 17.46 1.03
N ASP A 258 14.52 16.84 1.66
CA ASP A 258 15.90 17.34 1.69
C ASP A 258 16.56 17.15 0.31
N ASN A 259 16.19 16.09 -0.41
CA ASN A 259 16.60 15.88 -1.80
C ASN A 259 15.75 16.62 -2.82
N GLY A 260 14.72 17.36 -2.42
CA GLY A 260 13.84 18.12 -3.31
C GLY A 260 12.91 17.25 -4.18
N LEU A 261 12.69 16.01 -3.79
CA LEU A 261 11.75 15.10 -4.45
C LEU A 261 10.31 15.39 -3.99
N GLY A 262 9.37 15.26 -4.91
CA GLY A 262 7.94 15.24 -4.61
C GLY A 262 7.47 13.83 -4.26
N ILE A 263 6.36 13.75 -3.54
CA ILE A 263 5.71 12.48 -3.18
C ILE A 263 4.25 12.57 -3.59
N ILE A 264 3.82 11.63 -4.41
CA ILE A 264 2.42 11.41 -4.73
C ILE A 264 2.02 10.04 -4.18
N THR A 265 0.86 10.00 -3.53
CA THR A 265 0.31 8.78 -2.95
C THR A 265 -0.97 8.36 -3.66
N ILE A 266 -1.21 7.06 -3.65
CA ILE A 266 -2.42 6.44 -4.20
C ILE A 266 -3.16 5.81 -3.03
N GLU A 267 -4.32 6.35 -2.68
CA GLU A 267 -5.19 5.77 -1.68
C GLU A 267 -6.02 4.64 -2.30
N ILE A 268 -6.01 3.48 -1.65
CA ILE A 268 -6.61 2.24 -2.15
C ILE A 268 -7.63 1.71 -1.15
N ASP A 269 -8.81 1.31 -1.63
CA ASP A 269 -9.69 0.40 -0.90
C ASP A 269 -9.07 -1.00 -0.93
N THR A 270 -8.35 -1.37 0.15
CA THR A 270 -7.64 -2.65 0.22
C THR A 270 -8.57 -3.86 0.14
N SER A 271 -9.86 -3.70 0.49
CA SER A 271 -10.83 -4.80 0.44
C SER A 271 -11.30 -5.10 -0.98
N LYS A 272 -11.35 -4.07 -1.84
CA LYS A 272 -11.79 -4.20 -3.23
C LYS A 272 -10.65 -4.12 -4.25
N HIS A 273 -9.45 -3.78 -3.79
CA HIS A 273 -8.29 -3.44 -4.63
C HIS A 273 -8.66 -2.38 -5.68
N ARG A 274 -9.22 -1.25 -5.23
CA ARG A 274 -9.60 -0.14 -6.13
C ARG A 274 -9.00 1.17 -5.66
N ILE A 275 -8.52 1.97 -6.61
CA ILE A 275 -8.07 3.33 -6.35
C ILE A 275 -9.25 4.18 -5.90
N LEU A 276 -9.07 4.88 -4.79
CA LEU A 276 -10.01 5.85 -4.24
C LEU A 276 -9.63 7.26 -4.65
N SER A 277 -8.34 7.59 -4.56
CA SER A 277 -7.81 8.90 -4.94
C SER A 277 -6.30 8.86 -5.15
N VAL A 278 -5.81 9.76 -5.99
CA VAL A 278 -4.39 10.05 -6.16
C VAL A 278 -4.17 11.50 -5.73
N TYR A 279 -3.22 11.74 -4.84
CA TYR A 279 -2.94 13.09 -4.35
C TYR A 279 -1.49 13.28 -3.95
N GLU A 280 -1.08 14.54 -3.92
CA GLU A 280 0.26 14.94 -3.52
C GLU A 280 0.38 15.02 -2.00
N VAL A 281 1.47 14.46 -1.47
CA VAL A 281 1.85 14.46 -0.05
C VAL A 281 2.99 15.46 0.19
N LEU A 282 3.89 15.59 -0.78
CA LEU A 282 5.02 16.51 -0.74
C LEU A 282 5.23 17.12 -2.13
N ASN A 283 5.28 18.46 -2.17
CA ASN A 283 5.67 19.19 -3.37
C ASN A 283 7.19 19.06 -3.63
N PRO A 284 7.63 18.83 -4.87
CA PRO A 284 9.04 18.81 -5.24
C PRO A 284 9.62 20.23 -5.23
N LYS A 285 10.95 20.31 -5.19
CA LYS A 285 11.67 21.54 -5.51
C LYS A 285 12.11 21.49 -6.97
N LYS A 286 12.09 22.65 -7.62
CA LYS A 286 12.65 22.79 -8.96
C LYS A 286 14.16 22.55 -8.94
N ASN A 287 14.63 21.66 -9.80
CA ASN A 287 16.03 21.32 -10.00
C ASN A 287 16.61 22.11 -11.18
N GLU A 288 17.92 22.29 -11.14
CA GLU A 288 18.68 22.78 -12.30
C GLU A 288 19.06 21.58 -13.17
N ILE A 289 18.61 21.59 -14.43
CA ILE A 289 18.95 20.54 -15.40
C ILE A 289 20.39 20.73 -15.87
N SER A 290 21.24 19.74 -15.60
CA SER A 290 22.63 19.69 -16.08
C SER A 290 22.80 18.88 -17.36
N ASP A 291 21.87 17.96 -17.65
CA ASP A 291 21.84 17.17 -18.87
C ASP A 291 20.51 17.35 -19.61
N TYR A 292 20.58 17.97 -20.79
CA TYR A 292 19.43 18.28 -21.63
C TYR A 292 19.06 17.17 -22.62
N SER A 293 19.67 15.98 -22.52
CA SER A 293 19.37 14.82 -23.36
C SER A 293 17.87 14.51 -23.41
N LEU A 294 17.23 14.41 -22.24
CA LEU A 294 15.80 14.12 -22.12
C LEU A 294 14.93 15.21 -22.77
N LEU A 295 15.24 16.49 -22.56
CA LEU A 295 14.54 17.59 -23.21
C LEU A 295 14.63 17.49 -24.75
N GLY A 296 15.82 17.17 -25.26
CA GLY A 296 16.06 16.98 -26.69
C GLY A 296 15.22 15.85 -27.27
N ASP A 297 15.09 14.74 -26.55
CA ASP A 297 14.28 13.60 -26.97
C ASP A 297 12.78 13.92 -26.98
N ILE A 298 12.28 14.57 -25.92
CA ILE A 298 10.88 15.04 -25.83
C ILE A 298 10.57 15.98 -26.99
N MET A 299 11.45 16.95 -27.26
CA MET A 299 11.25 17.90 -28.35
C MET A 299 11.22 17.19 -29.71
N ARG A 300 12.12 16.24 -29.95
CA ARG A 300 12.18 15.48 -31.21
C ARG A 300 10.93 14.64 -31.43
N GLU A 301 10.51 13.87 -30.43
CA GLU A 301 9.38 12.95 -30.54
C GLU A 301 8.05 13.69 -30.72
N LYS A 302 7.85 14.77 -29.96
CA LYS A 302 6.66 15.61 -30.04
C LYS A 302 6.70 16.58 -31.22
N GLN A 303 7.74 16.50 -32.06
CA GLN A 303 7.98 17.41 -33.19
C GLN A 303 7.90 18.88 -32.76
N MET A 304 8.49 19.19 -31.60
CA MET A 304 8.59 20.53 -31.05
C MET A 304 9.91 21.17 -31.43
N GLU A 305 9.89 22.47 -31.67
CA GLU A 305 11.11 23.26 -31.84
C GLU A 305 10.95 24.63 -31.17
N LEU A 306 12.07 25.20 -30.72
CA LEU A 306 12.09 26.58 -30.26
C LEU A 306 12.23 27.50 -31.48
N CYS A 307 11.19 28.28 -31.78
CA CYS A 307 11.22 29.19 -32.91
C CYS A 307 12.24 30.33 -32.67
N PRO A 308 13.25 30.50 -33.53
CA PRO A 308 14.29 31.51 -33.32
C PRO A 308 13.76 32.96 -33.44
N LEU A 309 12.64 33.15 -34.14
CA LEU A 309 12.07 34.47 -34.39
C LEU A 309 11.16 34.94 -33.25
N CYS A 310 10.18 34.11 -32.87
CA CYS A 310 9.21 34.47 -31.82
C CYS A 310 9.57 33.91 -30.43
N ARG A 311 10.65 33.12 -30.31
CA ARG A 311 11.12 32.49 -29.07
C ARG A 311 10.07 31.62 -28.37
N ARG A 312 9.05 31.19 -29.13
CA ARG A 312 7.99 30.28 -28.69
C ARG A 312 8.34 28.85 -29.04
N VAL A 313 7.91 27.90 -28.20
CA VAL A 313 7.89 26.48 -28.57
C VAL A 313 6.76 26.29 -29.59
N VAL A 314 7.07 25.71 -30.74
CA VAL A 314 6.06 25.42 -31.77
C VAL A 314 5.98 23.93 -32.03
N ILE A 315 4.80 23.44 -32.40
CA ILE A 315 4.51 22.01 -32.58
C ILE A 315 4.25 21.73 -34.05
N GLY A 316 4.88 20.67 -34.57
CA GLY A 316 4.71 20.16 -35.92
C GLY A 316 5.57 20.90 -36.94
N ASN A 317 6.25 20.13 -37.80
CA ASN A 317 7.16 20.66 -38.81
C ASN A 317 6.45 21.57 -39.83
N GLU A 318 5.22 21.25 -40.22
CA GLU A 318 4.48 21.96 -41.28
C GLU A 318 3.59 23.06 -40.70
N GLU A 319 2.72 22.72 -39.75
CA GLU A 319 1.73 23.66 -39.22
C GLU A 319 2.31 24.67 -38.21
N ARG A 320 3.45 24.33 -37.57
CA ARG A 320 4.13 25.16 -36.54
C ARG A 320 3.16 25.82 -35.56
N LYS A 321 2.25 25.02 -34.99
CA LYS A 321 1.21 25.48 -34.06
C LYS A 321 1.84 26.20 -32.86
N GLY A 322 1.25 27.34 -32.48
CA GLY A 322 1.74 28.19 -31.38
C GLY A 322 2.85 29.18 -31.77
N CYS A 323 3.13 29.36 -33.07
CA CYS A 323 4.03 30.42 -33.52
C CYS A 323 3.43 31.80 -33.25
N GLY A 324 4.17 32.69 -32.58
CA GLY A 324 3.77 34.08 -32.37
C GLY A 324 3.98 35.00 -33.58
N TRP A 325 4.43 34.47 -34.72
CA TRP A 325 4.71 35.24 -35.93
C TRP A 325 3.92 34.65 -37.09
N LEU A 326 2.67 35.05 -37.19
CA LEU A 326 1.70 34.55 -38.17
C LEU A 326 1.43 35.62 -39.23
N SER A 327 1.19 35.18 -40.47
CA SER A 327 0.77 36.01 -41.59
C SER A 327 -0.67 36.46 -41.41
N ASP A 328 -0.94 37.75 -41.58
CA ASP A 328 -2.29 38.31 -41.46
C ASP A 328 -3.28 37.78 -42.51
N ARG A 329 -2.80 37.19 -43.61
CA ARG A 329 -3.66 36.71 -44.71
C ARG A 329 -4.20 35.31 -44.49
N ASP A 330 -3.38 34.41 -43.95
CA ASP A 330 -3.66 32.97 -43.91
C ASP A 330 -3.26 32.33 -42.57
N SER A 331 -2.85 33.14 -41.59
CA SER A 331 -2.41 32.69 -40.27
C SER A 331 -1.28 31.67 -40.30
N LYS A 332 -0.52 31.58 -41.41
CA LYS A 332 0.64 30.71 -41.53
C LYS A 332 1.87 31.32 -40.87
N CYS A 333 2.80 30.48 -40.42
CA CYS A 333 4.05 30.93 -39.83
C CYS A 333 4.88 31.77 -40.83
N MET A 334 5.22 33.00 -40.47
CA MET A 334 5.97 33.93 -41.32
C MET A 334 7.37 33.41 -41.68
N LYS A 335 8.03 32.64 -40.81
CA LYS A 335 9.31 31.97 -41.14
C LYS A 335 9.17 31.11 -42.40
N ARG A 336 8.09 30.35 -42.51
CA ARG A 336 7.82 29.49 -43.69
C ARG A 336 7.57 30.31 -44.93
N VAL A 337 6.75 31.35 -44.82
CA VAL A 337 6.50 32.29 -45.93
C VAL A 337 7.82 32.89 -46.44
N PHE A 338 8.76 33.21 -45.55
CA PHE A 338 10.10 33.67 -45.93
C PHE A 338 10.95 32.58 -46.57
N GLU A 339 11.05 31.39 -45.97
CA GLU A 339 11.81 30.26 -46.51
C GLU A 339 11.34 29.87 -47.91
N GLU A 340 10.02 29.72 -48.12
CA GLU A 340 9.41 29.37 -49.40
C GLU A 340 9.71 30.42 -50.49
N ARG A 341 9.68 31.71 -50.13
CA ARG A 341 9.96 32.82 -51.06
C ARG A 341 11.44 33.05 -51.34
N LEU A 342 12.33 32.60 -50.47
CA LEU A 342 13.79 32.70 -50.65
C LEU A 342 14.38 31.51 -51.41
N THR A 343 13.64 30.39 -51.50
CA THR A 343 13.99 29.23 -52.34
C THR A 343 13.42 29.29 -53.76
N LEU A 344 12.64 30.33 -54.08
CA LEU A 344 12.22 30.72 -55.43
C LEU A 344 13.19 31.75 -56.00
#